data_AF-A0A9W9QK04-F1
#
_entry.id   AF-A0A9W9QK04-F1
#
_cell.length_a   1.000
_cell.length_b   1.000
_cell.length_c   1.000
_cell.angle_alpha   90.00
_cell.angle_beta   90.00
_cell.angle_gamma   90.00
#
_symmetry.space_group_name_H-M   'P 1'
#
loop_
_entity.id
_entity.type
_entity.pdbx_description
1 polymer ?
#
loop_
_entity_poly.entity_id
_entity_poly.type
_entity_poly.pdbx_seq_one_letter_code
_entity_poly.pdbx_strand_id
1 'polypeptide(L)'
;MQLTIPLLLAGMATALPSAAKVNTISDEVIWKVSNLTIGCSQGGCIFDYDIAGRANTETPPFRTHCSGAEKTEVVCDNKNITTTVTPVGNPTWNVDVTHRWTTWLDPQSLATWYQQGSKNVSVPDHKPVSFRFKPTAEYGVA
;
A
#
# COMPACT_ATOMS: atom_id res chain seq x y z
N MET A 1 19.66 -52.63 -39.43
CA MET A 1 18.61 -52.63 -38.38
C MET A 1 18.62 -51.27 -37.73
N GLN A 2 17.59 -50.45 -37.99
CA GLN A 2 17.44 -49.09 -37.46
C GLN A 2 16.99 -49.14 -35.99
N LEU A 3 17.60 -48.31 -35.12
CA LEU A 3 17.11 -48.06 -33.77
C LEU A 3 16.47 -46.67 -33.75
N THR A 4 15.16 -46.64 -33.51
CA THR A 4 14.33 -45.43 -33.40
C THR A 4 14.46 -44.82 -32.00
N ILE A 5 14.74 -43.52 -31.94
CA ILE A 5 14.81 -42.72 -30.70
C ILE A 5 13.42 -42.15 -30.42
N PRO A 6 12.80 -42.35 -29.25
CA PRO A 6 11.55 -41.70 -28.90
C PRO A 6 11.79 -40.26 -28.47
N LEU A 7 11.09 -39.34 -29.12
CA LEU A 7 11.03 -37.91 -28.81
C LEU A 7 10.15 -37.73 -27.56
N LEU A 8 10.75 -37.32 -26.43
CA LEU A 8 10.00 -36.96 -25.23
C LEU A 8 9.41 -35.55 -25.41
N LEU A 9 8.08 -35.48 -25.60
CA LEU A 9 7.34 -34.23 -25.53
C LEU A 9 7.32 -33.74 -24.07
N ALA A 10 8.11 -32.71 -23.76
CA ALA A 10 7.99 -31.97 -22.51
C ALA A 10 6.70 -31.12 -22.56
N GLY A 11 5.67 -31.56 -21.83
CA GLY A 11 4.44 -30.81 -21.64
C GLY A 11 4.72 -29.53 -20.85
N MET A 12 4.30 -28.37 -21.39
CA MET A 12 4.32 -27.10 -20.66
C MET A 12 3.21 -27.14 -19.61
N ALA A 13 3.58 -27.36 -18.35
CA ALA A 13 2.66 -27.18 -17.24
C ALA A 13 2.39 -25.68 -17.09
N THR A 14 1.18 -25.24 -17.45
CA THR A 14 0.70 -23.90 -17.11
C THR A 14 0.43 -23.87 -15.61
N ALA A 15 1.40 -23.38 -14.83
CA ALA A 15 1.20 -23.09 -13.42
C ALA A 15 0.10 -22.02 -13.30
N LEU A 16 -1.04 -22.37 -12.72
CA LEU A 16 -2.07 -21.40 -12.39
C LEU A 16 -1.53 -20.48 -11.28
N PRO A 17 -1.67 -19.15 -11.41
CA PRO A 17 -1.38 -18.27 -10.30
C PRO A 17 -2.34 -18.63 -9.14
N SER A 18 -1.76 -19.04 -8.02
CA SER A 18 -2.52 -19.23 -6.77
C SER A 18 -2.95 -17.85 -6.30
N ALA A 19 -4.22 -17.51 -6.51
CA ALA A 19 -4.79 -16.29 -5.93
C ALA A 19 -4.76 -16.45 -4.40
N ALA A 20 -3.88 -15.70 -3.74
CA ALA A 20 -3.72 -15.78 -2.30
C ALA A 20 -5.01 -15.32 -1.58
N LYS A 21 -5.21 -15.86 -0.37
CA LYS A 21 -6.30 -15.50 0.54
C LYS A 21 -6.52 -13.97 0.58
N VAL A 22 -7.74 -13.54 0.27
CA VAL A 22 -8.24 -12.23 0.68
C VAL A 22 -8.52 -12.33 2.17
N ASN A 23 -7.58 -11.89 3.00
CA ASN A 23 -7.88 -11.66 4.41
C ASN A 23 -8.78 -10.41 4.47
N THR A 24 -10.00 -10.59 4.98
CA THR A 24 -10.92 -9.49 5.22
C THR A 24 -10.30 -8.56 6.25
N ILE A 25 -10.01 -7.31 5.86
CA ILE A 25 -9.57 -6.25 6.76
C ILE A 25 -10.44 -6.28 8.01
N SER A 26 -9.83 -6.61 9.15
CA SER A 26 -10.55 -6.62 10.42
C SER A 26 -11.08 -5.22 10.71
N ASP A 27 -12.28 -5.12 11.31
CA ASP A 27 -12.88 -3.86 11.71
C ASP A 27 -12.02 -3.03 12.68
N GLU A 28 -11.01 -3.67 13.29
CA GLU A 28 -10.05 -3.07 14.22
C GLU A 28 -8.93 -2.29 13.53
N VAL A 29 -8.70 -2.49 12.22
CA VAL A 29 -7.60 -1.81 11.50
C VAL A 29 -7.99 -0.37 11.18
N ILE A 30 -7.40 0.56 11.92
CA ILE A 30 -7.58 2.00 11.71
C ILE A 30 -6.20 2.65 11.59
N TRP A 31 -5.98 3.36 10.50
CA TRP A 31 -4.81 4.21 10.32
C TRP A 31 -5.14 5.62 10.78
N LYS A 32 -4.17 6.25 11.46
CA LYS A 32 -4.25 7.63 11.93
C LYS A 32 -3.23 8.47 11.19
N VAL A 33 -3.73 9.48 10.46
CA VAL A 33 -2.92 10.56 9.89
C VAL A 33 -2.96 11.76 10.84
N SER A 34 -1.81 12.38 11.04
CA SER A 34 -1.64 13.61 11.82
C SER A 34 -0.77 14.61 11.10
N ASN A 35 -0.96 15.88 11.42
CA ASN A 35 -0.18 17.00 10.90
C ASN A 35 -0.21 17.11 9.37
N LEU A 36 -1.26 16.64 8.69
CA LEU A 36 -1.35 16.80 7.25
C LEU A 36 -1.44 18.28 6.89
N THR A 37 -0.42 18.76 6.21
CA THR A 37 -0.38 20.09 5.62
C THR A 37 -0.18 19.97 4.12
N ILE A 38 -0.73 20.94 3.40
CA ILE A 38 -0.51 21.12 1.98
C ILE A 38 -0.14 22.58 1.77
N GLY A 39 0.97 22.80 1.09
CA GLY A 39 1.45 24.12 0.70
C GLY A 39 1.58 24.19 -0.82
N CYS A 40 0.93 25.18 -1.43
CA CYS A 40 0.88 25.34 -2.87
C CYS A 40 1.67 26.57 -3.35
N SER A 41 2.34 26.44 -4.49
CA SER A 41 3.00 27.53 -5.21
C SER A 41 2.67 27.45 -6.70
N GLN A 42 3.22 28.37 -7.51
CA GLN A 42 3.08 28.30 -8.97
C GLN A 42 3.66 27.02 -9.58
N GLY A 43 4.61 26.36 -8.90
CA GLY A 43 5.22 25.11 -9.35
C GLY A 43 4.46 23.83 -8.97
N GLY A 44 3.36 23.93 -8.23
CA GLY A 44 2.60 22.81 -7.69
C GLY A 44 2.53 22.82 -6.16
N CYS A 45 1.96 21.77 -5.58
CA CYS A 45 1.80 21.63 -4.13
C CYS A 45 2.64 20.48 -3.56
N ILE A 46 3.08 20.69 -2.32
CA ILE A 46 3.79 19.73 -1.50
C ILE A 46 2.90 19.35 -0.32
N PHE A 47 2.90 18.07 0.03
CA PHE A 47 2.27 17.57 1.25
C PHE A 47 3.32 17.12 2.26
N ASP A 48 2.93 17.16 3.53
CA ASP A 48 3.73 16.72 4.67
C ASP A 48 2.78 16.20 5.76
N TYR A 49 3.01 14.97 6.25
CA TYR A 49 2.22 14.37 7.33
C TYR A 49 2.88 13.16 8.00
N ASP A 50 2.37 12.80 9.18
CA ASP A 50 2.69 11.54 9.87
C ASP A 50 1.53 10.55 9.77
N ILE A 51 1.84 9.25 9.66
CA ILE A 51 0.84 8.19 9.69
C ILE A 51 1.27 7.02 10.58
N ALA A 52 0.29 6.43 11.28
CA ALA A 52 0.50 5.22 12.06
C ALA A 52 -0.68 4.24 11.94
N GLY A 53 -0.36 2.95 11.86
CA GLY A 53 -1.27 1.82 11.99
C GLY A 53 -0.89 0.95 13.18
N ARG A 54 -1.89 0.46 13.93
CA ARG A 54 -1.67 -0.48 15.03
C ARG A 54 -1.51 -1.90 14.48
N ALA A 55 -0.78 -2.73 15.22
CA ALA A 55 -0.68 -4.16 14.94
C ALA A 55 -2.03 -4.84 15.17
N ASN A 56 -2.29 -5.90 14.40
CA ASN A 56 -3.27 -6.92 14.74
C ASN A 56 -2.63 -8.31 14.47
N THR A 57 -3.44 -9.37 14.44
CA THR A 57 -2.97 -10.75 14.19
C THR A 57 -2.26 -10.93 12.84
N GLU A 58 -2.63 -10.18 11.81
CA GLU A 58 -2.21 -10.39 10.41
C GLU A 58 -1.32 -9.25 9.87
N THR A 59 -1.50 -8.04 10.38
CA THR A 59 -0.88 -6.79 9.91
C THR A 59 0.10 -6.27 10.98
N PRO A 60 1.40 -6.08 10.64
CA PRO A 60 2.36 -5.49 11.56
C PRO A 60 2.05 -4.01 11.81
N PRO A 61 2.48 -3.46 12.97
CA PRO A 61 2.33 -2.04 13.24
C PRO A 61 3.28 -1.23 12.35
N PHE A 62 2.89 0.01 12.05
CA PHE A 62 3.80 0.97 11.45
C PHE A 62 3.58 2.38 12.01
N ARG A 63 4.64 3.17 11.95
CA ARG A 63 4.62 4.62 12.15
C ARG A 63 5.67 5.21 11.23
N THR A 64 5.30 6.21 10.44
CA THR A 64 6.24 6.86 9.51
C THR A 64 5.82 8.29 9.25
N HIS A 65 6.78 9.08 8.81
CA HIS A 65 6.58 10.38 8.20
C HIS A 65 6.55 10.23 6.68
N CYS A 66 5.74 11.05 6.00
CA CYS A 66 5.57 11.08 4.55
C CYS A 66 5.54 12.53 4.07
N SER A 67 6.37 12.85 3.08
CA SER A 67 6.41 14.17 2.44
C SER A 67 6.67 14.01 0.95
N GLY A 68 6.10 14.88 0.12
CA GLY A 68 6.30 14.76 -1.32
C GLY A 68 5.50 15.75 -2.16
N ALA A 69 5.69 15.65 -3.47
CA ALA A 69 4.87 16.37 -4.43
C ALA A 69 3.54 15.66 -4.67
N GLU A 70 2.47 16.44 -4.85
CA GLU A 70 1.17 15.90 -5.23
C GLU A 70 1.24 15.04 -6.53
N LYS A 71 0.26 14.15 -6.72
CA LYS A 71 0.10 13.30 -7.93
C LYS A 71 1.24 12.35 -8.23
N THR A 72 2.22 12.25 -7.33
CA THR A 72 3.37 11.36 -7.46
C THR A 72 3.31 10.35 -6.34
N GLU A 73 3.52 9.07 -6.65
CA GLU A 73 3.74 8.07 -5.62
C GLU A 73 5.10 8.33 -4.97
N VAL A 74 5.12 8.47 -3.65
CA VAL A 74 6.34 8.64 -2.87
C VAL A 74 6.49 7.52 -1.86
N VAL A 75 7.74 7.13 -1.63
CA VAL A 75 8.09 6.22 -0.55
C VAL A 75 8.32 7.06 0.71
N CYS A 76 7.58 6.75 1.77
CA CYS A 76 7.75 7.41 3.06
C CYS A 76 9.11 7.05 3.71
N ASP A 77 9.37 7.58 4.91
CA ASP A 77 10.60 7.23 5.65
C ASP A 77 10.71 5.72 5.88
N ASN A 78 9.60 5.09 6.27
CA ASN A 78 9.45 3.66 6.23
C ASN A 78 9.24 3.18 4.78
N LYS A 79 10.20 2.41 4.25
CA LYS A 79 10.22 1.90 2.85
C LYS A 79 9.18 0.84 2.53
N ASN A 80 8.39 0.46 3.53
CA ASN A 80 7.22 -0.40 3.41
C ASN A 80 5.92 0.40 3.27
N ILE A 81 5.98 1.74 3.32
CA ILE A 81 4.82 2.61 3.15
C ILE A 81 5.04 3.48 1.91
N THR A 82 4.10 3.44 0.98
CA THR A 82 4.00 4.41 -0.11
C THR A 82 2.74 5.24 0.03
N THR A 83 2.76 6.45 -0.53
CA THR A 83 1.58 7.31 -0.56
C THR A 83 1.51 8.10 -1.85
N THR A 84 0.29 8.40 -2.28
CA THR A 84 0.01 9.42 -3.28
C THR A 84 -1.03 10.38 -2.70
N VAL A 85 -0.75 11.69 -2.78
CA VAL A 85 -1.71 12.73 -2.42
C VAL A 85 -2.15 13.46 -3.68
N THR A 86 -3.46 13.53 -3.93
CA THR A 86 -4.00 14.13 -5.16
C THR A 86 -5.10 15.16 -4.87
N PRO A 87 -5.16 16.26 -5.62
CA PRO A 87 -6.26 17.21 -5.49
C PRO A 87 -7.53 16.60 -6.10
N VAL A 88 -8.63 16.62 -5.33
CA VAL A 88 -9.98 16.25 -5.79
C VAL A 88 -10.80 17.49 -6.10
N GLY A 89 -10.58 18.56 -5.33
CA GLY A 89 -11.17 19.89 -5.49
C GLY A 89 -10.50 20.86 -4.54
N ASN A 90 -10.91 22.13 -4.50
CA ASN A 90 -10.39 23.07 -3.51
C ASN A 90 -11.38 23.21 -2.34
N PRO A 91 -11.03 22.91 -1.07
CA PRO A 91 -9.73 22.47 -0.53
C PRO A 91 -9.69 20.96 -0.21
N THR A 92 -10.18 20.10 -1.11
CA THR A 92 -10.35 18.65 -0.88
C THR A 92 -9.27 17.84 -1.57
N TRP A 93 -8.61 16.98 -0.80
CA TRP A 93 -7.49 16.15 -1.24
C TRP A 93 -7.77 14.69 -0.94
N ASN A 94 -7.34 13.81 -1.84
CA ASN A 94 -7.28 12.39 -1.59
C ASN A 94 -5.90 12.02 -1.07
N VAL A 95 -5.87 11.29 0.05
CA VAL A 95 -4.66 10.68 0.60
C VAL A 95 -4.79 9.17 0.43
N ASP A 96 -4.00 8.61 -0.47
CA ASP A 96 -3.88 7.18 -0.73
C ASP A 96 -2.59 6.65 -0.09
N VAL A 97 -2.68 5.55 0.64
CA VAL A 97 -1.55 4.92 1.31
C VAL A 97 -1.58 3.42 1.07
N THR A 98 -0.41 2.87 0.73
CA THR A 98 -0.16 1.42 0.66
C THR A 98 0.86 1.02 1.72
N HIS A 99 0.53 0.00 2.51
CA HIS A 99 1.43 -0.67 3.44
C HIS A 99 1.79 -2.06 2.91
N ARG A 100 3.08 -2.36 2.81
CA ARG A 100 3.62 -3.63 2.34
C ARG A 100 4.44 -4.33 3.43
N TRP A 101 4.24 -5.61 3.65
CA TRP A 101 5.11 -6.41 4.53
C TRP A 101 5.29 -7.83 4.01
N THR A 102 6.27 -8.55 4.54
CA THR A 102 6.51 -9.95 4.18
C THR A 102 6.32 -10.85 5.39
N THR A 103 5.81 -12.06 5.15
CA THR A 103 5.67 -13.11 6.17
C THR A 103 6.08 -14.44 5.58
N TRP A 104 6.68 -15.31 6.40
CA TRP A 104 6.91 -16.71 6.02
C TRP A 104 5.59 -17.48 6.05
N LEU A 105 5.26 -18.18 4.95
CA LEU A 105 4.15 -19.14 4.91
C LEU A 105 4.60 -20.52 5.40
N ASP A 106 5.82 -20.90 5.02
CA ASP A 106 6.53 -22.10 5.44
C ASP A 106 8.05 -21.80 5.42
N PRO A 107 8.93 -22.71 5.86
CA PRO A 107 10.37 -22.48 5.91
C PRO A 107 11.05 -22.13 4.58
N GLN A 108 10.36 -22.28 3.45
CA GLN A 108 10.87 -22.07 2.10
C GLN A 108 10.03 -21.07 1.28
N SER A 109 8.87 -20.62 1.78
CA SER A 109 7.96 -19.71 1.06
C SER A 109 7.73 -18.39 1.81
N LEU A 110 7.94 -17.28 1.11
CA LEU A 110 7.61 -15.92 1.56
C LEU A 110 6.37 -15.41 0.84
N ALA A 111 5.39 -14.94 1.60
CA ALA A 111 4.34 -14.09 1.06
C ALA A 111 4.70 -12.62 1.25
N THR A 112 4.36 -11.81 0.25
CA THR A 112 4.30 -10.35 0.35
C THR A 112 2.84 -9.93 0.45
N TRP A 113 2.52 -9.19 1.49
CA TRP A 113 1.20 -8.65 1.76
C TRP A 113 1.15 -7.17 1.47
N TYR A 114 -0.03 -6.74 1.04
CA TYR A 114 -0.36 -5.35 0.73
C TYR A 114 -1.68 -5.00 1.39
N GLN A 115 -1.72 -3.85 2.05
CA GLN A 115 -2.93 -3.23 2.58
C GLN A 115 -3.01 -1.81 2.04
N GLN A 116 -4.14 -1.45 1.47
CA GLN A 116 -4.36 -0.16 0.80
C GLN A 116 -5.53 0.57 1.44
N GLY A 117 -5.42 1.87 1.59
CA GLY A 117 -6.50 2.71 2.09
C GLY A 117 -6.41 4.11 1.52
N SER A 118 -7.58 4.68 1.22
CA SER A 118 -7.68 6.01 0.64
C SER A 118 -8.79 6.80 1.31
N LYS A 119 -8.57 8.11 1.50
CA LYS A 119 -9.59 9.01 2.05
C LYS A 119 -9.51 10.41 1.47
N ASN A 120 -10.68 10.95 1.15
CA ASN A 120 -10.85 12.36 0.86
C ASN A 120 -10.93 13.17 2.16
N VAL A 121 -10.13 14.22 2.24
CA VAL A 121 -10.03 15.12 3.40
C VAL A 121 -9.97 16.57 2.92
N SER A 122 -10.67 17.44 3.64
CA SER A 122 -10.55 18.88 3.41
C SER A 122 -9.32 19.40 4.16
N VAL A 123 -8.34 19.93 3.42
CA VAL A 123 -7.08 20.47 3.95
C VAL A 123 -7.00 21.94 3.54
N PRO A 124 -7.36 22.88 4.43
CA PRO A 124 -7.15 24.29 4.15
C PRO A 124 -5.66 24.59 4.01
N ASP A 125 -5.32 25.53 3.13
CA ASP A 125 -3.94 25.90 2.82
C ASP A 125 -3.11 26.19 4.09
N HIS A 126 -1.97 25.53 4.20
CA HIS A 126 -1.03 25.60 5.34
C HIS A 126 -1.64 25.34 6.73
N LYS A 127 -2.83 24.74 6.83
CA LYS A 127 -3.45 24.39 8.12
C LYS A 127 -3.37 22.88 8.37
N PRO A 128 -2.74 22.43 9.46
CA PRO A 128 -2.60 21.01 9.74
C PRO A 128 -3.95 20.38 10.05
N VAL A 129 -4.22 19.22 9.44
CA VAL A 129 -5.40 18.41 9.72
C VAL A 129 -5.02 17.01 10.18
N SER A 130 -5.89 16.39 10.96
CA SER A 130 -5.72 15.02 11.43
C SER A 130 -7.00 14.24 11.15
N PHE A 131 -6.85 12.99 10.73
CA PHE A 131 -8.00 12.14 10.44
C PHE A 131 -7.64 10.66 10.59
N ARG A 132 -8.68 9.83 10.57
CA ARG A 132 -8.56 8.38 10.58
C ARG A 132 -9.29 7.79 9.38
N PHE A 133 -8.81 6.67 8.90
CA PHE A 133 -9.48 5.86 7.89
C PHE A 133 -9.14 4.38 8.07
N LYS A 134 -10.04 3.54 7.59
CA LYS A 134 -9.79 2.10 7.48
C LYS A 134 -9.16 1.83 6.11
N PRO A 135 -8.26 0.86 5.99
CA PRO A 135 -7.94 0.27 4.70
C PRO A 135 -9.20 -0.20 3.97
N THR A 136 -9.14 -0.20 2.65
CA THR A 136 -10.22 -0.61 1.75
C THR A 136 -9.92 -1.92 1.03
N ALA A 137 -8.65 -2.30 0.92
CA ALA A 137 -8.22 -3.58 0.35
C ALA A 137 -7.03 -4.18 1.11
N GLU A 138 -6.98 -5.51 1.16
CA GLU A 138 -5.82 -6.28 1.63
C GLU A 138 -5.67 -7.53 0.75
N TYR A 139 -4.44 -7.83 0.31
CA TYR A 139 -4.13 -9.01 -0.49
C TYR A 139 -2.70 -9.48 -0.29
N GLY A 140 -2.47 -10.78 -0.49
CA GLY A 140 -1.16 -11.42 -0.47
C GLY A 140 -0.71 -11.86 -1.86
N VAL A 141 0.58 -12.00 -2.05
CA VAL A 141 1.22 -12.63 -3.21
C VAL A 141 2.33 -13.54 -2.69
N ALA A 142 2.31 -14.82 -3.08
CA ALA A 142 3.25 -15.85 -2.64
C ALA A 142 3.94 -16.52 -3.83
#